data_AF-A0A4Y2TN50-F1
#
_entry.id   AF-A0A4Y2TN50-F1
#
_cell.length_a   1.000
_cell.length_b   1.000
_cell.length_c   1.000
_cell.angle_alpha   90.00
_cell.angle_beta   90.00
_cell.angle_gamma   90.00
#
_symmetry.space_group_name_H-M   'P 1'
#
loop_
_entity.id
_entity.type
_entity.pdbx_description
1 polymer ?
#
loop_
_entity_poly.entity_id
_entity_poly.type
_entity_poly.pdbx_seq_one_letter_code
_entity_poly.pdbx_strand_id
1 'polypeptide(L)'
;MNSLWLYECISFPDIATESIETISHPGSSRRTGRQQKDFESCSTKTKRRRIQYILETSSQEEISMAAEVQLRTEGKKDSAAIVKKTLRFFSQKRNNDKKSEEAFFKPKAK
;
A
#
# COMPACT_ATOMS: atom_id res chain seq x y z
N MET A 1 -3.39 7.70 -47.18
CA MET A 1 -3.70 7.17 -45.84
C MET A 1 -4.20 8.33 -44.99
N ASN A 2 -5.52 8.36 -44.74
CA ASN A 2 -6.19 9.48 -44.08
C ASN A 2 -5.99 9.41 -42.56
N SER A 3 -5.17 10.31 -42.03
CA SER A 3 -4.93 10.53 -40.59
C SER A 3 -6.06 11.32 -39.90
N LEU A 4 -7.25 11.36 -40.51
CA LEU A 4 -8.42 12.11 -40.01
C LEU A 4 -9.02 11.53 -38.71
N TRP A 5 -8.60 10.34 -38.27
CA TRP A 5 -8.98 9.74 -36.98
C TRP A 5 -8.37 10.45 -35.75
N LEU A 6 -7.35 11.30 -35.91
CA LEU A 6 -6.78 12.05 -34.79
C LEU A 6 -7.51 13.37 -34.51
N TYR A 7 -8.43 13.78 -35.38
CA TYR A 7 -9.14 15.06 -35.28
C TYR A 7 -10.59 14.91 -34.78
N GLU A 8 -11.03 13.67 -34.53
CA GLU A 8 -12.30 13.41 -33.88
C GLU A 8 -12.11 13.59 -32.37
N CYS A 9 -12.32 14.83 -31.95
CA CYS A 9 -12.57 15.32 -30.60
C CYS A 9 -12.55 14.25 -29.50
N ILE A 10 -11.36 13.97 -28.94
CA ILE A 10 -11.27 13.44 -27.58
C ILE A 10 -11.60 14.60 -26.64
N SER A 11 -12.87 14.98 -26.60
CA SER A 11 -13.40 15.82 -25.54
C SER A 11 -13.57 14.91 -24.33
N PHE A 12 -12.56 14.91 -23.46
CA PHE A 12 -12.77 14.44 -22.11
C PHE A 12 -13.86 15.31 -21.50
N PRO A 13 -14.87 14.74 -20.81
CA PRO A 13 -15.71 15.57 -19.97
C PRO A 13 -14.78 16.35 -19.05
N ASP A 14 -14.98 17.66 -18.99
CA ASP A 14 -14.45 18.51 -17.94
C ASP A 14 -15.11 18.02 -16.64
N ILE A 15 -14.62 16.88 -16.15
CA ILE A 15 -14.83 16.44 -14.80
C ILE A 15 -14.12 17.53 -14.05
N ALA A 16 -14.91 18.51 -13.66
CA ALA A 16 -14.47 19.62 -12.89
C ALA A 16 -13.43 19.07 -11.91
N THR A 17 -12.24 19.64 -11.98
CA THR A 17 -11.49 19.95 -10.78
C THR A 17 -12.34 20.90 -9.90
N GLU A 18 -13.63 20.58 -9.67
CA GLU A 18 -14.19 20.56 -8.33
C GLU A 18 -13.07 19.95 -7.53
N SER A 19 -12.41 20.86 -6.82
CA SER A 19 -11.49 20.56 -5.76
C SER A 19 -11.80 19.16 -5.27
N ILE A 20 -10.77 18.33 -5.16
CA ILE A 20 -10.73 17.47 -4.00
C ILE A 20 -10.81 18.46 -2.84
N GLU A 21 -12.03 18.93 -2.53
CA GLU A 21 -12.44 19.51 -1.29
C GLU A 21 -11.85 18.48 -0.39
N THR A 22 -10.80 18.94 0.27
CA THR A 22 -10.07 18.16 1.21
C THR A 22 -11.17 17.58 2.05
N ILE A 23 -11.41 16.28 1.88
CA ILE A 23 -12.43 15.57 2.61
C ILE A 23 -11.82 15.40 4.00
N SER A 24 -11.60 16.54 4.67
CA SER A 24 -11.79 16.74 6.08
C SER A 24 -13.27 16.48 6.32
N HIS A 25 -13.63 15.21 6.18
CA HIS A 25 -14.55 14.66 7.12
C HIS A 25 -13.68 14.44 8.35
N PRO A 26 -13.61 15.37 9.33
CA PRO A 26 -13.54 14.88 10.68
C PRO A 26 -14.83 14.08 10.76
N GLY A 27 -14.75 12.76 10.60
CA GLY A 27 -15.92 11.92 10.72
C GLY A 27 -16.54 12.32 12.05
N SER A 28 -17.61 13.11 11.98
CA SER A 28 -18.42 13.54 13.10
C SER A 28 -19.24 12.31 13.43
N SER A 29 -18.51 11.28 13.84
CA SER A 29 -19.03 10.09 14.44
C SER A 29 -19.52 10.60 15.78
N ARG A 30 -20.79 11.01 15.82
CA ARG A 30 -21.53 11.18 17.06
C ARG A 30 -21.73 9.80 17.70
N ARG A 31 -20.63 9.10 17.98
CA ARG A 31 -20.64 8.08 19.02
C ARG A 31 -20.71 8.87 20.31
N THR A 32 -21.89 8.93 20.89
CA THR A 32 -22.08 9.40 22.26
C THR A 32 -21.15 8.57 23.16
N GLY A 33 -20.00 9.13 23.51
CA GLY A 33 -18.89 8.40 24.12
C GLY A 33 -17.58 9.19 24.11
N ARG A 34 -16.51 8.57 24.63
CA ARG A 34 -15.19 9.20 24.73
C ARG A 34 -14.60 9.46 23.33
N GLN A 35 -14.04 10.66 23.14
CA GLN A 35 -13.35 11.03 21.90
C GLN A 35 -12.28 9.99 21.56
N GLN A 36 -12.25 9.58 20.29
CA GLN A 36 -11.19 8.71 19.80
C GLN A 36 -9.90 9.50 19.67
N LYS A 37 -8.80 8.93 20.17
CA LYS A 37 -7.46 9.45 19.94
C LYS A 37 -7.02 9.24 18.50
N ASP A 38 -6.21 10.18 18.01
CA ASP A 38 -5.45 10.05 16.77
C ASP A 38 -4.67 8.74 16.74
N PHE A 39 -4.45 8.21 15.54
CA PHE A 39 -3.77 6.93 15.41
C PHE A 39 -2.36 6.99 16.00
N GLU A 40 -1.63 8.08 15.76
CA GLU A 40 -0.25 8.32 16.18
C GLU A 40 -0.09 8.26 17.70
N SER A 41 -1.06 8.81 18.45
CA SER A 41 -1.05 8.91 19.91
C SER A 41 -1.59 7.65 20.62
N CYS A 42 -2.08 6.67 19.87
CA CYS A 42 -2.56 5.40 20.43
C CYS A 42 -1.41 4.47 20.86
N SER A 43 -1.69 3.62 21.87
CA SER A 43 -0.78 2.55 22.25
C SER A 43 -0.61 1.52 21.12
N THR A 44 0.51 0.81 21.11
CA THR A 44 0.81 -0.25 20.13
C THR A 44 -0.30 -1.31 20.06
N LYS A 45 -0.84 -1.73 21.21
CA LYS A 45 -1.97 -2.66 21.30
C LYS A 45 -3.21 -2.13 20.57
N THR A 46 -3.50 -0.84 20.71
CA THR A 46 -4.65 -0.20 20.06
C THR A 46 -4.42 -0.04 18.56
N LYS A 47 -3.22 0.39 18.15
CA LYS A 47 -2.82 0.49 16.74
C LYS A 47 -2.99 -0.85 16.02
N ARG A 48 -2.47 -1.94 16.60
CA ARG A 48 -2.61 -3.30 16.05
C ARG A 48 -4.06 -3.71 15.84
N ARG A 49 -4.94 -3.47 16.83
CA ARG A 49 -6.38 -3.77 16.71
C ARG A 49 -7.05 -2.96 15.60
N ARG A 50 -6.71 -1.68 15.47
CA ARG A 50 -7.28 -0.81 14.42
C ARG A 50 -6.89 -1.25 13.01
N ILE A 51 -5.66 -1.72 12.82
CA ILE A 51 -5.18 -2.18 11.51
C ILE A 51 -5.42 -3.67 11.23
N GLN A 52 -6.01 -4.41 12.18
CA GLN A 52 -6.16 -5.87 12.07
C GLN A 52 -6.90 -6.28 10.79
N TYR A 53 -8.01 -5.61 10.48
CA TYR A 53 -8.76 -5.83 9.25
C TYR A 53 -7.88 -5.66 7.99
N ILE A 54 -7.05 -4.62 7.93
CA ILE A 54 -6.17 -4.36 6.78
C ILE A 54 -5.15 -5.50 6.63
N LEU A 55 -4.61 -5.99 7.75
CA LEU A 55 -3.66 -7.11 7.74
C LEU A 55 -4.32 -8.43 7.32
N GLU A 56 -5.63 -8.60 7.56
CA GLU A 56 -6.38 -9.79 7.19
C GLU A 56 -6.82 -9.76 5.72
N THR A 57 -7.16 -8.59 5.19
CA THR A 57 -7.71 -8.45 3.84
C THR A 57 -6.70 -8.07 2.77
N SER A 58 -5.55 -7.53 3.14
CA SER A 58 -4.56 -7.03 2.19
C SER A 58 -3.23 -7.75 2.34
N SER A 59 -2.60 -8.01 1.19
CA SER A 59 -1.27 -8.59 1.13
C SER A 59 -0.19 -7.60 1.57
N GLN A 60 0.98 -8.13 1.92
CA GLN A 60 2.14 -7.31 2.27
C GLN A 60 2.58 -6.43 1.09
N GLU A 61 2.48 -6.96 -0.13
CA GLU A 61 2.81 -6.27 -1.37
C GLU A 61 1.88 -5.06 -1.61
N GLU A 62 0.58 -5.23 -1.43
CA GLU A 62 -0.40 -4.13 -1.57
C GLU A 62 -0.18 -3.03 -0.53
N ILE A 63 0.02 -3.41 0.74
CA ILE A 63 0.29 -2.46 1.82
C ILE A 63 1.60 -1.69 1.55
N SER A 64 2.63 -2.39 1.09
CA SER A 64 3.92 -1.78 0.75
C SER A 64 3.81 -0.84 -0.45
N MET A 65 3.01 -1.19 -1.46
CA MET A 65 2.80 -0.37 -2.63
C MET A 65 2.03 0.91 -2.28
N ALA A 66 0.97 0.80 -1.48
CA ALA A 66 0.23 1.97 -0.99
C ALA A 66 1.13 2.92 -0.21
N ALA A 67 1.99 2.39 0.67
CA ALA A 67 2.97 3.18 1.40
C ALA A 67 4.00 3.85 0.46
N GLU A 68 4.51 3.15 -0.56
CA GLU A 68 5.44 3.74 -1.54
C GLU A 68 4.80 4.90 -2.29
N VAL A 69 3.57 4.72 -2.79
CA VAL A 69 2.84 5.75 -3.54
C VAL A 69 2.60 6.98 -2.67
N GLN A 70 2.13 6.79 -1.43
CA GLN A 70 1.89 7.89 -0.50
C GLN A 70 3.18 8.67 -0.20
N LEU A 71 4.28 7.97 0.06
CA LEU A 71 5.57 8.62 0.33
C LEU A 71 6.08 9.41 -0.89
N ARG A 72 5.85 8.92 -2.11
CA ARG A 72 6.19 9.65 -3.34
C ARG A 72 5.33 10.90 -3.50
N THR A 73 4.03 10.83 -3.22
CA THR A 73 3.14 12.00 -3.29
C THR A 73 3.51 13.06 -2.25
N GLU A 74 4.03 12.65 -1.10
CA GLU A 74 4.57 13.55 -0.07
C GLU A 74 5.98 14.07 -0.39
N GLY A 75 6.57 13.69 -1.55
CA GLY A 75 7.92 14.09 -1.95
C GLY A 75 9.06 13.34 -1.22
N LYS A 76 8.74 12.35 -0.38
CA LYS A 76 9.69 11.57 0.44
C LYS A 76 10.30 10.41 -0.37
N LYS A 77 11.08 10.75 -1.38
CA LYS A 77 11.69 9.79 -2.33
C LYS A 77 12.56 8.74 -1.64
N ASP A 78 13.37 9.14 -0.65
CA ASP A 78 14.28 8.23 0.04
C ASP A 78 13.50 7.22 0.91
N SER A 79 12.47 7.67 1.63
CA SER A 79 11.59 6.79 2.40
C SER A 79 10.88 5.78 1.50
N ALA A 80 10.37 6.22 0.34
CA ALA A 80 9.76 5.33 -0.65
C ALA A 80 10.76 4.28 -1.17
N ALA A 81 12.01 4.68 -1.43
CA ALA A 81 13.07 3.76 -1.86
C ALA A 81 13.40 2.69 -0.79
N ILE A 82 13.39 3.07 0.50
CA ILE A 82 13.60 2.14 1.62
C ILE A 82 12.46 1.10 1.68
N VAL A 83 11.20 1.53 1.58
CA VAL A 83 10.03 0.63 1.56
C VAL A 83 10.16 -0.39 0.42
N LYS A 84 10.48 0.08 -0.79
CA LYS A 84 10.67 -0.80 -1.95
C LYS A 84 11.83 -1.79 -1.79
N LYS A 85 12.95 -1.34 -1.20
CA LYS A 85 14.13 -2.18 -0.97
C LYS A 85 13.87 -3.24 0.09
N THR A 86 13.21 -2.88 1.18
CA THR A 86 12.90 -3.80 2.28
C THR A 86 11.96 -4.91 1.82
N LEU A 87 10.93 -4.61 1.02
CA LEU A 87 10.07 -5.64 0.43
C LEU A 87 10.86 -6.66 -0.39
N ARG A 88 11.74 -6.21 -1.31
CA ARG A 88 12.60 -7.11 -2.12
C ARG A 88 13.46 -8.02 -1.27
N PHE A 89 14.03 -7.49 -0.18
CA PHE A 89 14.86 -8.27 0.73
C PHE A 89 14.07 -9.41 1.40
N PHE A 90 12.84 -9.14 1.85
CA PHE A 90 11.99 -10.16 2.45
C PHE A 90 11.48 -11.20 1.44
N SER A 91 11.17 -10.80 0.21
CA SER A 91 10.78 -11.74 -0.85
C SER A 91 11.93 -12.67 -1.24
N GLN A 92 13.16 -12.16 -1.30
CA GLN A 92 14.32 -12.96 -1.70
C GLN A 92 14.73 -14.00 -0.65
N LYS A 93 14.60 -13.67 0.64
CA LYS A 93 14.88 -14.61 1.74
C LYS A 93 13.94 -15.82 1.72
N ARG A 94 12.62 -15.59 1.52
CA ARG A 94 11.63 -16.69 1.44
C ARG A 94 11.91 -17.68 0.30
N ASN A 95 12.54 -17.25 -0.78
CA ASN A 95 12.84 -18.11 -1.93
C ASN A 95 14.10 -18.96 -1.71
N ASN A 96 15.07 -18.46 -0.95
CA ASN A 96 16.30 -19.20 -0.64
C ASN A 96 16.07 -20.30 0.40
N ASP A 97 15.18 -20.05 1.38
CA ASP A 97 14.86 -21.04 2.42
C ASP A 97 14.19 -22.30 1.82
N LYS A 98 13.36 -22.14 0.78
CA LYS A 98 12.78 -23.29 0.03
C LYS A 98 13.83 -24.10 -0.74
N LYS A 99 14.90 -23.45 -1.23
CA LYS A 99 15.94 -24.11 -2.03
C LYS A 99 16.88 -24.99 -1.19
N SER A 100 17.03 -24.69 0.10
CA SER A 100 17.82 -25.51 1.02
C SER A 100 17.10 -26.75 1.54
N GLU A 101 15.77 -26.75 1.59
CA GLU A 101 14.98 -27.91 2.06
C GLU A 101 14.99 -29.06 1.04
N GLU A 102 14.92 -28.76 -0.26
CA GLU A 102 14.96 -29.77 -1.33
C GLU A 102 16.34 -30.44 -1.47
N ALA A 103 17.42 -29.77 -1.03
CA ALA A 103 18.76 -30.34 -1.02
C ALA A 103 19.00 -31.32 0.14
N PHE A 104 18.19 -31.24 1.20
CA PHE A 104 18.33 -32.12 2.39
C PHE A 104 17.62 -33.46 2.23
N PHE A 105 16.62 -33.56 1.34
CA PHE A 105 15.83 -34.78 1.09
C PHE A 105 16.34 -35.65 -0.05
N LYS A 106 17.48 -35.34 -0.68
CA LYS A 106 18.06 -36.24 -1.69
C LYS A 106 18.76 -37.42 -1.00
N PRO A 107 18.23 -38.65 -1.04
CA PRO A 107 18.95 -39.80 -0.51
C PRO A 107 20.21 -40.01 -1.36
N LYS A 108 21.36 -40.19 -0.70
CA LYS A 108 22.57 -40.62 -1.39
C LYS A 108 22.34 -42.04 -1.91
N ALA A 109 22.25 -42.19 -3.23
CA ALA A 109 22.31 -43.49 -3.87
C ALA A 109 23.68 -44.14 -3.55
N LYS A 110 23.64 -45.41 -3.15
CA LYS A 110 24.82 -46.26 -2.92
C LYS A 110 25.37 -46.78 -4.24
#